data_AF-A0A939IMK5-F1
#
_entry.id   AF-A0A939IMK5-F1
#
_cell.length_a   1.000
_cell.length_b   1.000
_cell.length_c   1.000
_cell.angle_alpha   90.00
_cell.angle_beta   90.00
_cell.angle_gamma   90.00
#
_symmetry.space_group_name_H-M   'P 1'
#
loop_
_entity.id
_entity.type
_entity.pdbx_description
1 polymer ?
#
loop_
_entity_poly.entity_id
_entity_poly.type
_entity_poly.pdbx_seq_one_letter_code
_entity_poly.pdbx_strand_id
1 'polypeptide(L)'
;MSDLQLTHIALVGARIQSFRPYGYNSREELTMCRVVPEAPTGERQGSLRAVLEEQLPIWIHNIITDPDFPQRNRLLMPLRRFEGELRDKKENEVVSSVLRHGFKSMQMDPLNLPRTMPMRQRCAMVVHLDVWREAYLRLSSEVVEILAANSEALGKWCEFARHPEHAAVG
;
A
#
# COMPACT_ATOMS: atom_id res chain seq x y z
N MET A 1 -9.82 -8.36 14.83
CA MET A 1 -9.46 -8.23 13.40
C MET A 1 -9.18 -6.76 13.16
N SER A 2 -8.03 -6.39 12.56
CA SER A 2 -7.68 -4.98 12.38
C SER A 2 -8.68 -4.31 11.43
N ASP A 3 -9.04 -3.06 11.71
CA ASP A 3 -10.05 -2.27 10.97
C ASP A 3 -9.75 -2.09 9.47
N LEU A 4 -8.56 -2.49 9.00
CA LEU A 4 -8.00 -2.16 7.68
C LEU A 4 -7.64 -3.41 6.86
N GLN A 5 -8.36 -4.51 7.08
CA GLN A 5 -8.07 -5.78 6.42
C GLN A 5 -8.19 -5.69 4.89
N LEU A 6 -9.24 -5.05 4.35
CA LEU A 6 -9.41 -4.95 2.89
C LEU A 6 -8.35 -4.04 2.26
N THR A 7 -7.98 -2.96 2.96
CA THR A 7 -6.91 -2.05 2.55
C THR A 7 -5.58 -2.79 2.49
N HIS A 8 -5.26 -3.58 3.51
CA HIS A 8 -4.06 -4.43 3.51
C HIS A 8 -4.10 -5.44 2.37
N ILE A 9 -5.22 -6.13 2.15
CA ILE A 9 -5.37 -7.06 1.02
C ILE A 9 -5.16 -6.35 -0.33
N ALA A 10 -5.82 -5.21 -0.53
CA ALA A 10 -5.86 -4.52 -1.80
C ALA A 10 -4.54 -3.81 -2.16
N LEU A 11 -3.82 -3.29 -1.18
CA LEU A 11 -2.63 -2.48 -1.40
C LEU A 11 -1.32 -3.16 -0.99
N VAL A 12 -1.37 -4.24 -0.20
CA VAL A 12 -0.20 -5.05 0.14
C VAL A 12 -0.27 -6.38 -0.60
N GLY A 13 -1.33 -7.17 -0.37
CA GLY A 13 -1.50 -8.47 -1.01
C GLY A 13 -1.50 -8.39 -2.54
N ALA A 14 -2.27 -7.45 -3.12
CA ALA A 14 -2.36 -7.31 -4.57
C ALA A 14 -1.17 -6.54 -5.19
N ARG A 15 -0.21 -6.11 -4.36
CA ARG A 15 1.03 -5.42 -4.74
C ARG A 15 2.25 -6.13 -4.18
N ILE A 16 2.16 -7.44 -3.96
CA ILE A 16 3.22 -8.22 -3.28
C ILE A 16 4.59 -8.07 -3.95
N GLN A 17 4.65 -7.77 -5.25
CA GLN A 17 5.92 -7.54 -5.95
C GLN A 17 6.74 -6.41 -5.34
N SER A 18 6.11 -5.41 -4.72
CA SER A 18 6.78 -4.31 -4.02
C SER A 18 7.57 -4.78 -2.79
N PHE A 19 7.25 -5.97 -2.26
CA PHE A 19 7.84 -6.55 -1.05
C PHE A 19 8.91 -7.60 -1.35
N ARG A 20 8.97 -8.11 -2.59
CA ARG A 20 9.98 -9.11 -3.00
C ARG A 20 11.42 -8.66 -2.82
N PRO A 21 11.80 -7.40 -3.10
CA PRO A 21 13.17 -6.92 -2.82
C PRO A 21 13.56 -7.02 -1.34
N TYR A 22 12.57 -7.08 -0.44
CA TYR A 22 12.75 -7.21 1.00
C TYR A 22 12.60 -8.66 1.51
N GLY A 23 12.50 -9.63 0.59
CA GLY A 23 12.46 -11.06 0.92
C GLY A 23 11.06 -11.66 1.10
N TYR A 24 9.98 -10.88 0.92
CA TYR A 24 8.61 -11.35 1.15
C TYR A 24 7.90 -11.72 -0.16
N ASN A 25 7.30 -12.90 -0.16
CA ASN A 25 6.59 -13.49 -1.30
C ASN A 25 5.08 -13.59 -1.08
N SER A 26 4.62 -13.47 0.16
CA SER A 26 3.20 -13.47 0.50
C SER A 26 2.85 -12.47 1.60
N ARG A 27 1.57 -12.13 1.69
CA ARG A 27 1.02 -11.27 2.75
C ARG A 27 1.11 -11.93 4.12
N GLU A 28 1.04 -13.25 4.18
CA GLU A 28 1.15 -14.03 5.41
C GLU A 28 2.55 -13.88 6.05
N GLU A 29 3.60 -13.79 5.23
CA GLU A 29 4.98 -13.58 5.69
C GLU A 29 5.20 -12.18 6.30
N LEU A 30 4.31 -11.22 6.02
CA LEU A 30 4.35 -9.85 6.54
C LEU A 30 3.68 -9.71 7.93
N THR A 31 3.17 -10.80 8.49
CA THR A 31 2.43 -10.76 9.76
C THR A 31 3.35 -10.36 10.91
N MET A 32 3.03 -9.27 11.61
CA MET A 32 3.83 -8.71 12.72
C MET A 32 5.27 -8.32 12.31
N CYS A 33 5.52 -8.10 11.03
CA CYS A 33 6.83 -7.63 10.55
C CYS A 33 6.73 -6.17 10.09
N ARG A 34 7.78 -5.40 10.35
CA ARG A 34 8.01 -4.12 9.67
C ARG A 34 8.73 -4.40 8.36
N VAL A 35 8.45 -3.60 7.33
CA VAL A 35 9.23 -3.60 6.09
C VAL A 35 9.78 -2.21 5.90
N VAL A 36 11.07 -2.03 6.17
CA VAL A 36 11.66 -0.70 6.11
C VAL A 36 12.12 -0.40 4.68
N PRO A 37 11.52 0.57 3.98
CA PRO A 37 11.96 0.92 2.64
C PRO A 37 13.32 1.61 2.68
N GLU A 38 13.93 1.75 1.50
CA GLU A 38 14.99 2.74 1.34
C GLU A 38 14.46 4.10 1.73
N ALA A 39 15.14 4.74 2.71
CA ALA A 39 14.73 6.05 3.18
C ALA A 39 14.67 6.99 1.98
N PRO A 40 13.65 7.86 1.89
CA PRO A 40 13.59 8.86 0.84
C PRO A 40 14.63 9.94 1.15
N THR A 41 15.90 9.63 0.97
CA THR A 41 16.98 10.62 1.05
C THR A 41 16.84 11.54 -0.16
N GLY A 42 17.01 12.84 0.05
CA GLY A 42 16.90 13.86 -1.00
C GLY A 42 17.92 13.76 -2.12
N GLU A 43 18.69 12.67 -2.19
CA GLU A 43 19.72 12.38 -3.19
C GLU A 43 19.19 11.59 -4.40
N ARG A 44 18.02 10.94 -4.31
CA ARG A 44 17.34 10.38 -5.50
C ARG A 44 16.85 11.56 -6.37
N GLN A 45 17.12 11.52 -7.68
CA GLN A 45 16.76 12.55 -8.67
C GLN A 45 15.24 12.68 -8.96
N GLY A 46 14.38 12.54 -7.95
CA GLY A 46 12.93 12.65 -8.05
C GLY A 46 12.36 13.51 -6.92
N SER A 47 11.14 14.01 -7.09
CA SER A 47 10.45 14.68 -5.99
C SER A 47 10.21 13.68 -4.86
N LEU A 48 10.38 14.10 -3.59
CA LEU A 48 10.08 13.28 -2.41
C LEU A 48 8.72 12.58 -2.52
N ARG A 49 7.72 13.27 -3.06
CA ARG A 49 6.38 12.71 -3.30
C ARG A 49 6.40 11.52 -4.25
N ALA A 50 7.15 11.58 -5.35
CA ALA A 50 7.24 10.49 -6.31
C ALA A 50 7.87 9.22 -5.68
N VAL A 51 8.90 9.39 -4.86
CA VAL A 51 9.53 8.27 -4.12
C VAL A 51 8.54 7.65 -3.13
N LEU A 52 7.79 8.49 -2.39
CA LEU A 52 6.77 8.03 -1.45
C LEU A 52 5.60 7.32 -2.16
N GLU A 53 5.18 7.81 -3.33
CA GLU A 53 4.14 7.19 -4.16
C GLU A 53 4.57 5.82 -4.69
N GLU A 54 5.80 5.70 -5.18
CA GLU A 54 6.36 4.43 -5.65
C GLU A 54 6.41 3.39 -4.52
N GLN A 55 6.77 3.81 -3.31
CA GLN A 55 6.89 2.96 -2.13
C GLN A 55 5.57 2.83 -1.34
N LEU A 56 4.46 3.39 -1.82
CA LEU A 56 3.21 3.49 -1.06
C LEU A 56 2.71 2.17 -0.45
N PRO A 57 2.77 1.01 -1.14
CA PRO A 57 2.40 -0.28 -0.54
C PRO A 57 3.13 -0.57 0.77
N ILE A 58 4.44 -0.28 0.80
CA ILE A 58 5.32 -0.53 1.95
C ILE A 58 4.94 0.41 3.10
N TRP A 59 4.73 1.69 2.79
CA TRP A 59 4.29 2.67 3.80
C TRP A 59 2.94 2.27 4.42
N ILE A 60 1.96 1.89 3.60
CA ILE A 60 0.64 1.46 4.07
C ILE A 60 0.74 0.23 4.95
N HIS A 61 1.56 -0.75 4.57
CA HIS A 61 1.80 -1.92 5.41
C HIS A 61 2.29 -1.53 6.81
N ASN A 62 3.32 -0.69 6.91
CA ASN A 62 3.86 -0.28 8.21
C ASN A 62 2.87 0.56 9.01
N ILE A 63 2.11 1.47 8.39
CA ILE A 63 1.06 2.25 9.08
C ILE A 63 0.02 1.32 9.72
N ILE A 64 -0.36 0.25 9.02
CA ILE A 64 -1.34 -0.72 9.51
C ILE A 64 -0.74 -1.56 10.64
N THR A 65 0.47 -2.09 10.45
CA THR A 65 1.09 -3.10 11.32
C THR A 65 1.73 -2.49 12.57
N ASP A 66 2.38 -1.33 12.46
CA ASP A 66 3.17 -0.73 13.55
C ASP A 66 2.35 0.36 14.29
N PRO A 67 1.95 0.14 15.56
CA PRO A 67 1.21 1.12 16.34
C PRO A 67 1.99 2.42 16.57
N ASP A 68 3.32 2.33 16.61
CA ASP A 68 4.23 3.45 16.89
C ASP A 68 4.65 4.20 15.63
N PHE A 69 4.06 3.87 14.47
CA PHE A 69 4.37 4.53 13.21
C PHE A 69 4.14 6.06 13.30
N PRO A 70 5.07 6.90 12.77
CA PRO A 70 4.94 8.35 12.84
C PRO A 70 3.62 8.87 12.26
N GLN A 71 2.95 9.76 12.99
CA GLN A 71 1.67 10.36 12.57
C GLN A 71 0.55 9.34 12.25
N ARG A 72 0.65 8.10 12.77
CA ARG A 72 -0.32 7.03 12.48
C ARG A 72 -1.76 7.48 12.66
N ASN A 73 -2.10 8.17 13.75
CA ASN A 73 -3.46 8.64 14.00
C ASN A 73 -4.03 9.51 12.87
N ARG A 74 -3.20 10.34 12.22
CA ARG A 74 -3.61 11.14 11.06
C ARG A 74 -3.73 10.29 9.79
N LEU A 75 -2.84 9.31 9.63
CA LEU A 75 -2.82 8.39 8.49
C LEU A 75 -3.96 7.34 8.53
N LEU A 76 -4.51 7.04 9.71
CA LEU A 76 -5.61 6.09 9.84
C LEU A 76 -6.91 6.59 9.20
N MET A 77 -7.19 7.90 9.19
CA MET A 77 -8.42 8.43 8.61
C MET A 77 -8.53 8.18 7.09
N PRO A 78 -7.54 8.54 6.25
CA PRO A 78 -7.60 8.24 4.82
C PRO A 78 -7.65 6.73 4.54
N LEU A 79 -6.94 5.91 5.33
CA LEU A 79 -7.02 4.44 5.21
C LEU A 79 -8.41 3.89 5.54
N ARG A 80 -9.05 4.37 6.63
CA ARG A 80 -10.42 3.97 6.99
C ARG A 80 -11.44 4.40 5.96
N ARG A 81 -11.27 5.58 5.35
CA ARG A 81 -12.13 6.03 4.26
C ARG A 81 -11.99 5.10 3.05
N PHE A 82 -10.76 4.77 2.65
CA PHE A 82 -10.50 3.85 1.56
C PHE A 82 -11.06 2.45 1.84
N GLU A 83 -10.87 1.93 3.07
CA GLU A 83 -11.49 0.69 3.53
C GLU A 83 -13.02 0.71 3.34
N GLY A 84 -13.67 1.81 3.72
CA GLY A 84 -15.11 2.01 3.52
C GLY A 84 -15.52 1.94 2.04
N GLU A 85 -14.79 2.63 1.16
CA GLU A 85 -15.03 2.57 -0.29
C GLU A 85 -14.88 1.14 -0.83
N LEU A 86 -13.88 0.38 -0.36
CA LEU A 86 -13.71 -1.03 -0.76
C LEU A 86 -14.89 -1.91 -0.32
N ARG A 87 -15.43 -1.67 0.87
CA ARG A 87 -16.61 -2.39 1.38
C ARG A 87 -17.85 -2.07 0.57
N ASP A 88 -18.09 -0.79 0.33
CA ASP A 88 -19.28 -0.29 -0.38
C ASP A 88 -19.27 -0.66 -1.87
N LYS A 89 -18.08 -0.79 -2.46
CA LYS A 89 -17.88 -1.07 -3.88
C LYS A 89 -17.39 -2.49 -4.15
N LYS A 90 -17.58 -3.44 -3.23
CA LYS A 90 -17.14 -4.84 -3.38
C LYS A 90 -17.64 -5.54 -4.65
N GLU A 91 -18.76 -5.09 -5.20
CA GLU A 91 -19.39 -5.63 -6.42
C GLU A 91 -18.82 -5.00 -7.71
N ASN A 92 -18.04 -3.92 -7.60
CA ASN A 92 -17.30 -3.39 -8.74
C ASN A 92 -16.25 -4.42 -9.20
N GLU A 93 -16.21 -4.70 -10.51
CA GLU A 93 -15.34 -5.73 -11.10
C GLU A 93 -13.85 -5.51 -10.76
N VAL A 94 -13.38 -4.26 -10.77
CA VAL A 94 -11.99 -3.92 -10.46
C VAL A 94 -11.69 -4.16 -8.99
N VAL A 95 -12.54 -3.65 -8.09
CA VAL A 95 -12.39 -3.82 -6.64
C VAL A 95 -12.39 -5.30 -6.28
N SER A 96 -13.38 -6.05 -6.75
CA SER A 96 -13.50 -7.50 -6.54
C SER A 96 -12.26 -8.24 -7.05
N SER A 97 -11.79 -7.91 -8.25
CA SER A 97 -10.59 -8.52 -8.82
C SER A 97 -9.34 -8.22 -8.01
N VAL A 98 -9.13 -6.97 -7.59
CA VAL A 98 -8.00 -6.60 -6.73
C VAL A 98 -8.04 -7.35 -5.41
N LEU A 99 -9.18 -7.38 -4.73
CA LEU A 99 -9.32 -8.09 -3.46
C LEU A 99 -9.03 -9.59 -3.62
N ARG A 100 -9.60 -10.23 -4.65
CA ARG A 100 -9.37 -11.66 -4.95
C ARG A 100 -7.90 -11.97 -5.19
N HIS A 101 -7.19 -11.14 -5.94
CA HIS A 101 -5.75 -11.31 -6.16
C HIS A 101 -4.96 -11.05 -4.87
N GLY A 102 -5.34 -10.03 -4.12
CA GLY A 102 -4.68 -9.69 -2.86
C GLY A 102 -4.80 -10.76 -1.79
N PHE A 103 -5.94 -11.43 -1.70
CA PHE A 103 -6.13 -12.58 -0.81
C PHE A 103 -5.19 -13.75 -1.14
N LYS A 104 -4.77 -13.87 -2.40
CA LYS A 104 -3.84 -14.91 -2.87
C LYS A 104 -2.40 -14.44 -2.96
N SER A 105 -2.10 -13.22 -2.50
CA SER A 105 -0.80 -12.58 -2.70
C SER A 105 -0.36 -12.60 -4.16
N MET A 106 -1.27 -12.30 -5.08
CA MET A 106 -1.00 -12.22 -6.52
C MET A 106 -0.99 -10.77 -6.98
N GLN A 107 -0.04 -10.41 -7.84
CA GLN A 107 0.03 -9.07 -8.40
C GLN A 107 -1.23 -8.73 -9.21
N MET A 108 -1.85 -7.60 -8.90
CA MET A 108 -2.97 -7.06 -9.68
C MET A 108 -3.06 -5.56 -9.51
N ASP A 109 -2.41 -4.81 -10.39
CA ASP A 109 -2.50 -3.35 -10.43
C ASP A 109 -3.47 -2.85 -11.50
N PRO A 110 -4.66 -2.31 -11.14
CA PRO A 110 -5.61 -1.79 -12.10
C PRO A 110 -5.10 -0.61 -12.92
N LEU A 111 -4.11 0.14 -12.41
CA LEU A 111 -3.51 1.27 -13.12
C LEU A 111 -2.34 0.84 -14.02
N ASN A 112 -1.86 -0.39 -13.85
CA ASN A 112 -0.76 -0.97 -14.62
C ASN A 112 -1.07 -2.43 -14.98
N LEU A 113 -2.12 -2.62 -15.77
CA LEU A 113 -2.60 -3.95 -16.16
C LEU A 113 -1.51 -4.70 -16.97
N PRO A 114 -1.28 -6.00 -16.70
CA PRO A 114 -0.25 -6.75 -17.39
C PRO A 114 -0.56 -6.88 -18.89
N ARG A 115 0.49 -6.79 -19.71
CA ARG A 115 0.39 -6.92 -21.18
C ARG A 115 -0.16 -8.28 -21.61
N THR A 116 0.05 -9.32 -20.79
CA THR A 116 -0.45 -10.69 -20.98
C THR A 116 -1.94 -10.86 -20.68
N MET A 117 -2.62 -9.86 -20.08
CA MET A 117 -4.05 -9.94 -19.81
C MET A 117 -4.85 -10.01 -21.12
N PRO A 118 -5.80 -10.96 -21.27
CA PRO A 118 -6.67 -11.04 -22.44
C PRO A 118 -7.43 -9.74 -22.69
N MET A 119 -7.56 -9.33 -23.96
CA MET A 119 -8.15 -8.04 -24.33
C MET A 119 -9.57 -7.85 -23.76
N ARG A 120 -10.42 -8.87 -23.83
CA ARG A 120 -11.78 -8.82 -23.27
C ARG A 120 -11.77 -8.48 -21.78
N GLN A 121 -10.86 -9.11 -21.02
CA GLN A 121 -10.72 -8.85 -19.59
C GLN A 121 -10.17 -7.43 -19.36
N ARG A 122 -9.18 -6.99 -20.15
CA ARG A 122 -8.64 -5.63 -20.08
C ARG A 122 -9.73 -4.57 -20.32
N CYS A 123 -10.58 -4.76 -21.33
CA CYS A 123 -11.71 -3.85 -21.58
C CYS A 123 -12.67 -3.81 -20.38
N ALA A 124 -13.02 -4.96 -19.81
CA ALA A 124 -13.88 -5.03 -18.63
C ALA A 124 -13.28 -4.27 -17.42
N MET A 125 -11.97 -4.43 -17.20
CA MET A 125 -11.25 -3.69 -16.16
C MET A 125 -11.31 -2.18 -16.39
N VAL A 126 -11.06 -1.72 -17.62
CA VAL A 126 -11.07 -0.29 -17.97
C VAL A 126 -12.46 0.34 -17.77
N VAL A 127 -13.53 -0.37 -18.16
CA VAL A 127 -14.92 0.11 -18.02
C VAL A 127 -15.29 0.39 -16.56
N HIS A 128 -14.74 -0.38 -15.62
CA HIS A 128 -15.07 -0.27 -14.19
C HIS A 128 -13.97 0.41 -13.36
N LEU A 129 -12.92 0.94 -14.00
CA LEU A 129 -11.69 1.41 -13.36
C LEU A 129 -11.89 2.66 -12.50
N ASP A 130 -12.78 3.56 -12.90
CA ASP A 130 -12.87 4.90 -12.32
C ASP A 130 -13.11 4.88 -10.80
N VAL A 131 -13.97 3.96 -10.32
CA VAL A 131 -14.26 3.77 -8.90
C VAL A 131 -12.99 3.45 -8.10
N TRP A 132 -12.18 2.52 -8.60
CA TRP A 132 -10.89 2.19 -7.98
C TRP A 132 -9.91 3.37 -8.08
N ARG A 133 -9.79 3.96 -9.28
CA ARG A 133 -8.83 5.03 -9.56
C ARG A 133 -9.07 6.23 -8.65
N GLU A 134 -10.32 6.69 -8.51
CA GLU A 134 -10.66 7.84 -7.67
C GLU A 134 -10.37 7.57 -6.19
N ALA A 135 -10.78 6.42 -5.68
CA ALA A 135 -10.52 6.04 -4.29
C ALA A 135 -9.01 5.92 -4.02
N TYR A 136 -8.27 5.28 -4.93
CA TYR A 136 -6.83 5.09 -4.80
C TYR A 136 -6.05 6.41 -4.90
N LEU A 137 -6.36 7.26 -5.89
CA LEU A 137 -5.67 8.55 -6.07
C LEU A 137 -5.93 9.48 -4.88
N ARG A 138 -7.15 9.50 -4.34
CA ARG A 138 -7.48 10.26 -3.13
C ARG A 138 -6.65 9.75 -1.95
N LEU A 139 -6.65 8.44 -1.70
CA LEU A 139 -5.84 7.83 -0.63
C LEU A 139 -4.36 8.17 -0.80
N SER A 140 -3.82 7.92 -1.99
CA SER A 140 -2.40 8.13 -2.33
C SER A 140 -2.01 9.58 -2.06
N SER A 141 -2.79 10.54 -2.56
CA SER A 141 -2.52 11.96 -2.37
C SER A 141 -2.49 12.35 -0.88
N GLU A 142 -3.51 11.96 -0.12
CA GLU A 142 -3.61 12.30 1.31
C GLU A 142 -2.49 11.65 2.14
N VAL A 143 -2.21 10.37 1.92
CA VAL A 143 -1.15 9.66 2.63
C VAL A 143 0.21 10.24 2.30
N VAL A 144 0.53 10.42 1.02
CA VAL A 144 1.82 10.95 0.57
C VAL A 144 2.03 12.38 1.05
N GLU A 145 0.99 13.21 1.10
CA GLU A 145 1.07 14.55 1.66
C GLU A 145 1.44 14.53 3.15
N ILE A 146 0.78 13.68 3.94
CA ILE A 146 1.11 13.53 5.37
C ILE A 146 2.53 12.99 5.55
N LEU A 147 2.92 11.98 4.77
CA LEU A 147 4.27 11.40 4.83
C LEU A 147 5.34 12.45 4.46
N ALA A 148 5.15 13.17 3.35
CA ALA A 148 6.08 14.19 2.88
C ALA A 148 6.24 15.34 3.89
N ALA A 149 5.14 15.77 4.53
CA ALA A 149 5.16 16.79 5.57
C ALA A 149 5.88 16.34 6.86
N ASN A 150 6.13 15.04 7.03
CA ASN A 150 6.74 14.45 8.22
C ASN A 150 8.00 13.62 7.89
N SER A 151 8.70 13.97 6.81
CA SER A 151 9.84 13.22 6.28
C SER A 151 10.97 13.01 7.29
N GLU A 152 11.25 13.99 8.16
CA GLU A 152 12.25 13.84 9.23
C GLU A 152 11.88 12.74 10.23
N ALA A 153 10.62 12.69 10.67
CA ALA A 153 10.14 11.66 11.58
C ALA A 153 10.13 10.27 10.91
N LEU A 154 9.85 10.21 9.60
CA LEU A 154 9.96 8.99 8.82
C LEU A 154 11.41 8.50 8.72
N GLY A 155 12.37 9.41 8.54
CA GLY A 155 13.80 9.09 8.54
C GLY A 155 14.23 8.42 9.85
N LYS A 156 13.89 9.03 10.99
CA LYS A 156 14.16 8.48 12.33
C LYS A 156 13.50 7.12 12.55
N TRP A 157 12.25 6.95 12.10
CA TRP A 157 11.57 5.66 12.17
C TRP A 157 12.26 4.61 11.31
N CYS A 158 12.71 4.96 10.10
CA CYS A 158 13.45 4.03 9.24
C CYS A 158 14.78 3.61 9.85
N GLU A 159 15.51 4.53 10.47
CA GLU A 159 16.76 4.22 11.19
C GLU A 159 16.49 3.25 12.34
N PHE A 160 15.50 3.56 13.19
CA PHE A 160 15.09 2.70 14.30
C PHE A 160 14.65 1.30 13.83
N ALA A 161 13.73 1.23 12.87
CA ALA A 161 13.13 -0.02 12.42
C ALA A 161 14.09 -0.94 11.63
N ARG A 162 15.23 -0.42 11.15
CA ARG A 162 16.26 -1.22 10.46
C ARG A 162 17.04 -2.13 11.40
N HIS A 163 17.06 -1.83 12.69
CA HIS A 163 17.75 -2.67 13.66
C HIS A 163 17.03 -4.03 13.74
N PRO A 164 17.76 -5.17 13.66
CA PRO A 164 17.15 -6.51 13.67
C PRO A 164 16.26 -6.78 14.90
N GLU A 165 16.61 -6.18 16.04
CA GLU A 165 15.85 -6.24 17.29
C GLU A 165 14.49 -5.52 17.25
N HIS A 166 14.26 -4.71 16.21
CA HIS A 166 13.05 -3.94 15.97
C HIS A 166 12.34 -4.36 14.67
N ALA A 167 12.79 -5.43 14.01
CA ALA A 167 12.17 -5.92 12.78
C ALA A 167 10.76 -6.49 13.01
N ALA A 168 10.54 -7.10 14.17
CA ALA A 168 9.22 -7.58 14.60
C ALA A 168 8.44 -6.48 15.32
N VAL A 169 7.12 -6.47 15.14
CA VAL A 169 6.19 -5.66 15.92
C VAL A 169 5.75 -6.50 17.12
N GLY A 170 6.13 -6.04 18.32
CA GLY A 170 5.75 -6.63 19.61
C GLY A 170 4.38 -6.20 20.07
#